data_AF-A0AAI9ID48-F1
#
_entry.id   AF-A0AAI9ID48-F1
#
_cell.length_a   1.000
_cell.length_b   1.000
_cell.length_c   1.000
_cell.angle_alpha   90.00
_cell.angle_beta   90.00
_cell.angle_gamma   90.00
#
_symmetry.space_group_name_H-M   'P 1'
#
loop_
_entity.id
_entity.type
_entity.pdbx_description
1 polymer ?
#
loop_
_entity_poly.entity_id
_entity_poly.type
_entity_poly.pdbx_seq_one_letter_code
_entity_poly.pdbx_strand_id
1 'polypeptide(L)' 'MSSMMKEITYQCQNVECGHTFVATLEVSRTVSMSAMPNPEVRIPISSRAFLAAKNQMTLDLATV' A
#
# COMPACT_ATOMS: atom_id res chain seq x y z
N MET A 1 -15.27 4.66 -1.09
CA MET A 1 -14.20 3.87 -1.74
C MET A 1 -12.94 4.71 -1.70
N SER A 2 -11.82 4.19 -1.18
CA SER A 2 -10.57 4.97 -1.13
C SER A 2 -10.01 5.20 -2.53
N SER A 3 -9.22 6.26 -2.72
CA SER A 3 -8.66 6.62 -4.04
C SER A 3 -7.73 5.54 -4.62
N MET A 4 -7.27 4.61 -3.79
CA MET A 4 -6.36 3.53 -4.17
C MET A 4 -7.05 2.17 -4.33
N MET A 5 -8.38 2.13 -4.22
CA MET A 5 -9.16 0.92 -4.42
C MET A 5 -9.20 0.53 -5.90
N LYS A 6 -9.05 -0.77 -6.19
CA LYS A 6 -9.17 -1.33 -7.53
C LYS A 6 -10.19 -2.46 -7.55
N GLU A 7 -10.91 -2.58 -8.65
CA GLU A 7 -11.77 -3.72 -8.93
C GLU A 7 -11.00 -4.73 -9.80
N ILE A 8 -11.19 -6.00 -9.51
CA ILE A 8 -10.54 -7.10 -10.22
C ILE A 8 -11.59 -8.15 -10.52
N THR A 9 -11.77 -8.46 -11.79
CA THR A 9 -12.62 -9.56 -12.22
C THR A 9 -11.85 -10.87 -12.10
N TYR A 10 -12.40 -11.81 -11.34
CA TYR A 10 -11.88 -13.15 -11.16
C TYR A 10 -12.84 -14.19 -11.74
N GLN A 11 -12.27 -15.29 -12.22
CA GLN A 11 -13.00 -16.49 -12.59
C GLN A 11 -12.60 -17.62 -11.64
N CYS A 12 -13.57 -18.45 -11.24
CA CYS A 12 -13.31 -19.66 -10.47
C CYS A 12 -12.30 -20.56 -11.20
N GLN A 13 -11.39 -21.18 -10.45
CA GLN A 13 -10.38 -22.08 -11.02
C GLN A 13 -11.01 -23.37 -11.60
N ASN A 14 -12.13 -23.83 -11.03
CA ASN A 14 -12.89 -24.90 -11.64
C ASN A 14 -13.72 -24.34 -12.80
N VAL A 15 -13.30 -24.64 -14.02
CA VAL A 15 -13.95 -24.17 -15.26
C VAL A 15 -15.39 -24.67 -15.37
N GLU A 16 -15.71 -25.87 -14.89
CA GLU A 16 -17.07 -26.44 -14.95
C GLU A 16 -18.06 -25.68 -14.05
N CYS A 17 -17.55 -25.02 -13.02
CA CYS A 17 -18.38 -24.20 -12.13
C CYS A 17 -18.86 -22.90 -12.81
N GLY A 18 -18.12 -22.38 -13.80
CA GLY A 18 -18.52 -21.21 -14.60
C GLY A 18 -18.68 -19.89 -13.84
N HIS A 19 -18.31 -19.81 -12.56
CA HIS A 19 -18.54 -18.64 -11.73
C HIS A 19 -17.49 -17.55 -11.98
N THR A 20 -17.96 -16.33 -12.21
CA THR A 20 -17.16 -15.12 -12.42
C THR A 20 -17.67 -14.03 -11.49
N PHE A 21 -16.76 -13.34 -10.81
CA PHE A 21 -17.11 -12.35 -9.78
C PHE A 21 -16.10 -11.20 -9.77
N VAL A 22 -16.51 -10.06 -9.21
CA VAL A 22 -15.65 -8.90 -9.02
C VAL A 22 -15.22 -8.86 -7.56
N ALA A 23 -13.91 -8.81 -7.33
CA ALA A 23 -13.31 -8.58 -6.04
C ALA A 23 -12.72 -7.17 -5.98
N THR A 24 -12.61 -6.64 -4.77
CA THR A 24 -12.04 -5.32 -4.52
C THR A 24 -10.70 -5.46 -3.83
N LEU A 25 -9.70 -4.71 -4.30
CA LEU A 25 -8.36 -4.66 -3.73
C LEU A 25 -8.12 -3.25 -3.18
N GLU A 26 -7.79 -3.17 -1.90
CA GLU A 26 -7.52 -1.93 -1.20
C GLU A 26 -6.13 -1.96 -0.55
N VAL A 27 -5.45 -0.80 -0.57
CA VAL A 27 -4.15 -0.63 0.10
C VAL A 27 -4.38 -0.43 1.60
N SER A 28 -3.91 -1.38 2.41
CA SER A 28 -4.07 -1.31 3.86
C SER A 28 -3.06 -0.39 4.55
N ARG A 29 -1.76 -0.50 4.20
CA ARG A 29 -0.68 0.31 4.79
C ARG A 29 0.63 0.27 4.00
N THR A 30 1.43 1.31 4.17
CA THR A 30 2.81 1.43 3.67
C THR A 30 3.78 0.63 4.55
N VAL A 31 4.44 -0.36 3.96
CA VAL A 31 5.45 -1.22 4.63
C VAL A 31 6.89 -0.75 4.33
N SER A 32 7.07 -0.04 3.22
CA SER A 32 8.31 0.66 2.86
C SER A 32 7.94 1.99 2.21
N MET A 33 8.66 3.06 2.55
CA MET A 33 8.38 4.39 2.01
C MET A 33 8.60 4.42 0.49
N SER A 34 7.74 5.15 -0.23
CA SER A 34 7.97 5.48 -1.64
C SER A 34 9.06 6.54 -1.74
N ALA A 35 9.97 6.39 -2.72
CA ALA A 35 10.94 7.42 -3.05
C ALA A 35 10.32 8.65 -3.76
N MET A 36 9.10 8.50 -4.29
CA MET A 36 8.36 9.58 -4.96
C MET A 36 6.87 9.50 -4.56
N PRO A 37 6.50 9.99 -3.37
CA PRO A 37 5.12 9.92 -2.89
C PRO A 37 4.22 10.92 -3.62
N ASN A 38 3.01 10.48 -3.98
CA ASN A 38 1.95 11.40 -4.42
C ASN A 38 1.33 12.08 -3.18
N PRO A 39 1.42 13.43 -3.05
CA PRO A 39 0.91 14.15 -1.87
C PRO A 39 -0.62 14.09 -1.70
N GLU A 40 -1.36 13.79 -2.77
CA GLU A 40 -2.82 13.64 -2.72
C GLU A 40 -3.26 12.27 -2.17
N VAL A 41 -2.34 11.29 -2.13
CA VAL A 41 -2.61 9.93 -1.67
C VAL A 41 -2.19 9.76 -0.22
N ARG A 42 -3.16 9.49 0.66
CA ARG A 42 -2.92 9.25 2.08
C ARG A 42 -3.16 7.78 2.41
N ILE A 43 -2.08 7.06 2.71
CA ILE A 43 -2.09 5.64 3.09
C ILE A 43 -1.52 5.53 4.51
N PRO A 44 -2.15 4.75 5.42
CA PRO A 44 -1.58 4.49 6.75
C PRO A 44 -0.17 3.91 6.65
N ILE A 45 0.74 4.31 7.53
CA ILE A 45 2.11 3.80 7.54
C ILE A 45 2.25 2.75 8.63
N SER A 46 2.90 1.62 8.34
CA SER A 46 3.19 0.60 9.37
C SER A 46 4.17 1.15 10.41
N SER A 47 4.03 0.73 11.68
CA SER A 47 4.90 1.19 12.77
C SER A 47 6.39 1.00 12.46
N ARG A 48 6.76 -0.13 11.82
CA ARG A 48 8.14 -0.40 11.41
C ARG A 48 8.65 0.61 10.39
N ALA A 49 7.86 0.89 9.34
CA ALA A 49 8.23 1.83 8.30
C ALA A 49 8.34 3.27 8.86
N PHE A 50 7.44 3.64 9.78
CA PHE A 50 7.47 4.93 10.44
C PHE A 50 8.75 5.13 11.28
N LEU A 51 9.11 4.13 12.09
CA LEU A 51 10.33 4.18 12.91
C LEU A 51 11.60 4.22 12.05
N ALA A 52 11.65 3.44 10.97
CA ALA A 52 12.78 3.46 10.05
C ALA A 52 12.98 4.84 9.41
N ALA A 53 11.90 5.48 8.95
CA ALA A 53 11.95 6.84 8.40
C ALA A 53 12.40 7.86 9.45
N LYS A 54 11.89 7.76 10.69
CA LYS A 54 12.29 8.64 11.79
C LYS A 54 13.79 8.55 12.08
N ASN A 55 14.34 7.33 12.13
CA ASN A 55 15.76 7.10 12.41
C ASN A 55 16.67 7.63 11.30
N GLN A 56 16.24 7.59 10.04
CA GLN A 56 16.97 8.19 8.92
C GLN A 56 17.11 9.70 9.09
N MET A 57 16.02 10.38 9.45
CA MET A 57 16.04 11.84 9.66
C MET A 57 16.92 12.28 10.84
N THR A 58 17.14 11.41 11.83
CA THR A 58 18.00 11.72 12.99
C THR A 58 19.48 11.60 12.70
N LEU A 59 19.89 10.92 11.61
CA LEU A 59 21.31 10.74 11.28
C LEU A 59 21.94 11.99 10.65
N ASP A 60 21.16 12.82 9.97
CA ASP A 60 21.67 14.01 9.25
C ASP A 60 21.98 15.21 10.16
N LEU A 61 21.61 15.18 11.45
CA LEU A 61 21.83 16.28 12.40
C LEU A 61 23.11 16.14 13.23
N ALA A 62 23.83 15.01 13.15
CA ALA A 62 25.03 14.75 13.94
C ALA A 62 26.35 15.04 13.18
N THR A 63 26.28 15.55 11.94
CA THR A 63 27.45 15.75 11.06
C THR A 63 27.67 17.21 10.63
N VAL A 64 27.11 18.20 11.35
CA VAL A 64 27.40 19.64 11.15
C VAL A 64 27.87 20.27 12.45
#